data_AF-A0A947A6X1-F1
#
_entry.id   AF-A0A947A6X1-F1
#
_cell.length_a   1.000
_cell.length_b   1.000
_cell.length_c   1.000
_cell.angle_alpha   90.00
_cell.angle_beta   90.00
_cell.angle_gamma   90.00
#
_symmetry.space_group_name_H-M   'P 1'
#
loop_
_entity.id
_entity.type
_entity.pdbx_description
1 polymer ?
#
loop_
_entity_poly.entity_id
_entity_poly.type
_entity_poly.pdbx_seq_one_letter_code
_entity_poly.pdbx_strand_id
1 'polypeptide(L)'
;DGPAFSCGSNPGISGTVNPLGSLASFNGESTLGTWTLEVSDTAPADGGLINRFSLEICAEGQYRPDDDNDGVFDDTDDLCLGTPPGIEVNADGCPVYRFAQDNFSLSITSESCRGNNDGGIELAPIAILDYSVNVTGPGTNLNENFTSGYTLSNLSAGTYELCISGTDGAVTYETVCFEAVITEPDPLDVNAVLSADGSELTLNLSGSSLYNIELNGLLTQTTENTITLDLDKGPNTLRVSTNLPCQGIFDETYFNGDSALIFPNPTVNEFSVAMKQLPTGLDVYVYDIQGRLFRQYRNTGEGSEYKIDTSDWPSGMYFINLKGKSLNETRKLIKR
;
A
#
# COMPACT_ATOMS: atom_id res chain seq x y z
N ASP A 1 -2.83 -37.75 50.39
CA ASP A 1 -3.33 -37.14 51.64
C ASP A 1 -2.40 -37.47 52.81
N GLY A 2 -1.66 -36.47 53.29
CA GLY A 2 -0.73 -36.61 54.41
C GLY A 2 -1.39 -36.39 55.78
N PRO A 3 -0.63 -36.56 56.87
CA PRO A 3 -1.12 -36.29 58.22
C PRO A 3 -1.43 -34.80 58.43
N ALA A 4 -2.32 -34.49 59.39
CA ALA A 4 -2.64 -33.12 59.75
C ALA A 4 -1.40 -32.37 60.27
N PHE A 5 -1.24 -31.09 59.89
CA PHE A 5 -0.15 -30.25 60.39
C PHE A 5 -0.37 -29.86 61.85
N SER A 6 0.73 -29.55 62.55
CA SER A 6 0.70 -29.11 63.94
C SER A 6 0.97 -27.60 64.04
N CYS A 7 0.13 -26.88 64.77
CA CYS A 7 0.35 -25.47 65.07
C CYS A 7 1.23 -25.33 66.33
N GLY A 8 2.21 -24.44 66.29
CA GLY A 8 3.15 -24.17 67.37
C GLY A 8 3.43 -22.68 67.55
N SER A 9 4.32 -22.32 68.48
CA SER A 9 4.68 -20.91 68.75
C SER A 9 5.92 -20.43 67.98
N ASN A 10 6.82 -21.34 67.58
CA ASN A 10 7.96 -21.08 66.69
C ASN A 10 8.63 -22.42 66.28
N PRO A 11 8.50 -22.89 65.02
CA PRO A 11 7.73 -22.28 63.94
C PRO A 11 6.22 -22.32 64.22
N GLY A 12 5.48 -21.39 63.60
CA GLY A 12 4.01 -21.27 63.76
C GLY A 12 3.25 -22.52 63.27
N ILE A 13 3.81 -23.21 62.27
CA ILE A 13 3.31 -24.48 61.75
C ILE A 13 4.51 -25.43 61.57
N SER A 14 4.34 -26.70 61.93
CA SER A 14 5.33 -27.75 61.66
C SER A 14 4.65 -29.07 61.25
N GLY A 15 5.35 -29.86 60.44
CA GLY A 15 4.88 -31.13 59.90
C GLY A 15 4.57 -31.07 58.40
N THR A 16 3.92 -32.12 57.88
CA THR A 16 3.48 -32.21 56.50
C THR A 16 2.21 -31.40 56.30
N VAL A 17 2.20 -30.49 55.32
CA VAL A 17 1.02 -29.70 54.96
C VAL A 17 0.36 -30.34 53.75
N ASN A 18 -0.94 -30.59 53.83
CA ASN A 18 -1.75 -31.09 52.72
C ASN A 18 -2.21 -29.95 51.81
N PRO A 19 -2.37 -30.20 50.50
CA PRO A 19 -2.99 -29.22 49.62
C PRO A 19 -4.43 -28.91 50.07
N LEU A 20 -4.88 -27.68 49.82
CA LEU A 20 -6.25 -27.23 50.11
C LEU A 20 -7.31 -27.96 49.26
N GLY A 21 -6.91 -28.57 48.15
CA GLY A 21 -7.75 -29.41 47.28
C GLY A 21 -7.35 -30.89 47.32
N SER A 22 -8.25 -31.77 46.87
CA SER A 22 -7.95 -33.20 46.74
C SER A 22 -7.17 -33.47 45.46
N LEU A 23 -6.04 -34.18 45.56
CA LEU A 23 -5.31 -34.65 44.38
C LEU A 23 -6.08 -35.72 43.59
N ALA A 24 -7.12 -36.34 44.20
CA ALA A 24 -7.95 -37.32 43.52
C ALA A 24 -8.77 -36.71 42.36
N SER A 25 -8.88 -35.38 42.26
CA SER A 25 -9.50 -34.72 41.10
C SER A 25 -8.71 -34.91 39.81
N PHE A 26 -7.44 -35.31 39.88
CA PHE A 26 -6.60 -35.60 38.73
C PHE A 26 -6.60 -37.10 38.34
N ASN A 27 -7.39 -37.94 39.04
CA ASN A 27 -7.46 -39.36 38.72
C ASN A 27 -8.08 -39.56 37.34
N GLY A 28 -7.35 -40.23 36.44
CA GLY A 28 -7.77 -40.47 35.06
C GLY A 28 -7.30 -39.41 34.06
N GLU A 29 -6.68 -38.33 34.54
CA GLU A 29 -6.04 -37.32 33.70
C GLU A 29 -4.61 -37.73 33.31
N SER A 30 -4.10 -37.17 32.21
CA SER A 30 -2.71 -37.41 31.77
C SER A 30 -1.71 -36.85 32.78
N THR A 31 -0.63 -37.60 33.04
CA THR A 31 0.49 -37.13 33.86
C THR A 31 1.44 -36.22 33.09
N LEU A 32 1.31 -36.18 31.76
CA LEU A 32 2.13 -35.36 30.86
C LEU A 32 1.69 -33.89 30.97
N GLY A 33 2.61 -33.01 31.35
CA GLY A 33 2.34 -31.58 31.48
C GLY A 33 3.25 -30.88 32.50
N THR A 34 3.06 -29.58 32.66
CA THR A 34 3.77 -28.78 33.67
C THR A 34 2.96 -28.71 34.97
N TRP A 35 3.55 -29.15 36.08
CA TRP A 35 2.94 -29.12 37.41
C TRP A 35 3.48 -27.93 38.22
N THR A 36 2.58 -27.02 38.62
CA THR A 36 2.95 -25.79 39.36
C THR A 36 2.54 -25.88 40.83
N LEU A 37 3.50 -25.70 41.75
CA LEU A 37 3.23 -25.54 43.18
C LEU A 37 2.92 -24.06 43.47
N GLU A 38 1.71 -23.76 43.92
CA GLU A 38 1.32 -22.44 44.43
C GLU A 38 1.27 -22.46 45.96
N VAL A 39 1.93 -21.48 46.59
CA VAL A 39 1.92 -21.29 48.05
C VAL A 39 1.49 -19.86 48.35
N SER A 40 0.49 -19.72 49.21
CA SER A 40 -0.06 -18.43 49.61
C SER A 40 0.04 -18.26 51.12
N ASP A 41 0.71 -17.19 51.55
CA ASP A 41 0.73 -16.73 52.94
C ASP A 41 -0.28 -15.60 53.09
N THR A 42 -1.29 -15.80 53.95
CA THR A 42 -2.43 -14.89 54.09
C THR A 42 -2.40 -14.11 55.40
N ALA A 43 -1.40 -14.33 56.25
CA ALA A 43 -1.25 -13.66 57.53
C ALA A 43 -0.05 -12.70 57.54
N PRO A 44 -0.17 -11.52 58.18
CA PRO A 44 0.94 -10.56 58.24
C PRO A 44 1.91 -10.88 59.39
N ALA A 45 3.20 -10.92 59.07
CA ALA A 45 4.35 -10.99 59.97
C ALA A 45 4.70 -12.36 60.58
N ASP A 46 4.01 -13.43 60.21
CA ASP A 46 4.53 -14.80 60.22
C ASP A 46 5.23 -15.11 58.89
N GLY A 47 6.09 -16.12 58.89
CA GLY A 47 6.86 -16.51 57.71
C GLY A 47 7.51 -17.87 57.91
N GLY A 48 8.06 -18.44 56.83
CA GLY A 48 8.66 -19.77 56.85
C GLY A 48 9.40 -20.11 55.57
N LEU A 49 9.94 -21.34 55.52
CA LEU A 49 10.64 -21.89 54.36
C LEU A 49 10.03 -23.25 53.98
N ILE A 50 9.83 -23.47 52.68
CA ILE A 50 9.50 -24.80 52.14
C ILE A 50 10.81 -25.56 51.98
N ASN A 51 11.07 -26.49 52.88
CA ASN A 51 12.31 -27.28 52.84
C ASN A 51 12.30 -28.36 51.75
N ARG A 52 11.11 -28.90 51.42
CA ARG A 52 10.94 -29.93 50.39
C ARG A 52 9.49 -29.97 49.89
N PHE A 53 9.34 -30.16 48.58
CA PHE A 53 8.09 -30.55 47.94
C PHE A 53 8.34 -31.85 47.15
N SER A 54 7.37 -32.77 47.16
CA SER A 54 7.39 -33.97 46.31
C SER A 54 5.97 -34.33 45.92
N LEU A 55 5.77 -34.61 44.64
CA LEU A 55 4.55 -35.21 44.11
C LEU A 55 4.86 -36.67 43.76
N GLU A 56 4.10 -37.59 44.34
CA GLU A 56 4.14 -39.01 44.00
C GLU A 56 2.93 -39.32 43.15
N ILE A 57 3.17 -39.86 41.95
CA ILE A 57 2.13 -40.23 40.99
C ILE A 57 2.03 -41.74 40.98
N CYS A 58 0.88 -42.27 41.38
CA CYS A 58 0.57 -43.69 41.30
C CYS A 58 -0.29 -43.94 40.06
N ALA A 59 0.23 -44.70 39.10
CA ALA A 59 -0.56 -45.21 37.98
C ALA A 59 -0.96 -46.66 38.29
N GLU A 60 -2.26 -46.96 38.25
CA GLU A 60 -2.79 -48.34 38.28
C GLU A 60 -3.37 -48.67 36.90
N GLY A 61 -3.01 -49.82 36.33
CA GLY A 61 -3.50 -50.27 35.01
C GLY A 61 -2.40 -50.79 34.09
N GLN A 62 -2.74 -51.00 32.82
CA GLN A 62 -1.76 -51.19 31.74
C GLN A 62 -1.54 -49.82 31.08
N TYR A 63 -0.29 -49.47 30.79
CA TYR A 63 0.00 -48.32 29.95
C TYR A 63 -0.61 -48.54 28.56
N ARG A 64 -1.17 -47.48 27.95
CA ARG A 64 -1.50 -47.53 26.52
C ARG A 64 -0.17 -47.72 25.76
N PRO A 65 -0.02 -48.77 24.95
CA PRO A 65 1.18 -48.98 24.16
C PRO A 65 1.38 -47.81 23.19
N ASP A 66 2.64 -47.47 23.01
CA ASP A 66 3.17 -46.54 22.02
C ASP A 66 4.56 -47.12 21.69
N ASP A 67 4.54 -48.18 20.89
CA ASP A 67 5.69 -49.05 20.63
C ASP A 67 6.75 -48.32 19.81
N ASP A 68 6.36 -47.38 18.95
CA ASP A 68 7.26 -46.57 18.11
C ASP A 68 7.62 -45.19 18.71
N ASN A 69 6.94 -44.79 19.79
CA ASN A 69 7.17 -43.56 20.55
C ASN A 69 7.00 -42.29 19.69
N ASP A 70 6.05 -42.30 18.76
CA ASP A 70 5.70 -41.12 17.96
C ASP A 70 4.74 -40.15 18.67
N GLY A 71 4.22 -40.57 19.83
CA GLY A 71 3.34 -39.78 20.69
C GLY A 71 1.83 -40.02 20.44
N VAL A 72 1.49 -40.93 19.52
CA VAL A 72 0.15 -41.46 19.31
C VAL A 72 0.12 -42.89 19.83
N PHE A 73 -0.93 -43.27 20.58
CA PHE A 73 -1.01 -44.61 21.16
C PHE A 73 -1.42 -45.64 20.10
N ASP A 74 -0.86 -46.84 20.16
CA ASP A 74 -1.10 -47.99 19.24
C ASP A 74 -2.51 -48.61 19.41
N ASP A 75 -3.54 -47.81 19.29
CA ASP A 75 -4.94 -48.26 19.30
C ASP A 75 -5.69 -47.79 18.04
N THR A 76 -6.98 -47.47 18.14
CA THR A 76 -7.76 -47.10 16.97
C THR A 76 -7.43 -45.72 16.44
N ASP A 77 -6.70 -44.91 17.21
CA ASP A 77 -6.32 -43.55 16.86
C ASP A 77 -5.04 -43.52 15.98
N ASP A 78 -4.18 -44.56 16.04
CA ASP A 78 -3.00 -44.68 15.18
C ASP A 78 -3.28 -45.50 13.92
N LEU A 79 -3.15 -44.85 12.76
CA LEU A 79 -3.31 -45.46 11.43
C LEU A 79 -1.98 -45.91 10.81
N CYS A 80 -0.84 -45.60 11.44
CA CYS A 80 0.50 -45.72 10.91
C CYS A 80 1.49 -46.37 11.89
N LEU A 81 1.10 -47.50 12.48
CA LEU A 81 1.95 -48.35 13.34
C LEU A 81 3.39 -48.52 12.82
N GLY A 82 4.37 -48.17 13.65
CA GLY A 82 5.79 -48.35 13.36
C GLY A 82 6.44 -47.15 12.66
N THR A 83 5.97 -45.94 12.96
CA THR A 83 6.56 -44.70 12.49
C THR A 83 8.04 -44.60 12.89
N PRO A 84 8.95 -44.20 11.98
CA PRO A 84 10.36 -44.03 12.34
C PRO A 84 10.56 -42.99 13.46
N PRO A 85 11.38 -43.28 14.48
CA PRO A 85 11.56 -42.40 15.63
C PRO A 85 12.14 -41.05 15.21
N GLY A 86 11.53 -39.97 15.73
CA GLY A 86 11.97 -38.58 15.51
C GLY A 86 11.35 -37.88 14.30
N ILE A 87 10.42 -38.53 13.60
CA ILE A 87 9.61 -37.91 12.55
C ILE A 87 8.40 -37.20 13.17
N GLU A 88 8.01 -36.05 12.62
CA GLU A 88 6.78 -35.37 12.99
C GLU A 88 5.58 -36.18 12.44
N VAL A 89 4.58 -36.43 13.28
CA VAL A 89 3.35 -37.14 12.90
C VAL A 89 2.12 -36.26 13.03
N ASN A 90 1.07 -36.60 12.28
CA ASN A 90 -0.24 -35.98 12.45
C ASN A 90 -1.03 -36.65 13.61
N ALA A 91 -2.29 -36.26 13.79
CA ALA A 91 -3.14 -36.82 14.85
C ALA A 91 -3.46 -38.32 14.68
N ASP A 92 -3.18 -38.89 13.50
CA ASP A 92 -3.43 -40.29 13.15
C ASP A 92 -2.13 -41.13 13.21
N GLY A 93 -1.05 -40.62 13.81
CA GLY A 93 0.27 -41.30 13.88
C GLY A 93 1.04 -41.34 12.57
N CYS A 94 0.53 -40.70 11.50
CA CYS A 94 1.15 -40.81 10.18
C CYS A 94 2.24 -39.77 9.95
N PRO A 95 3.40 -40.16 9.34
CA PRO A 95 4.50 -39.25 9.02
C PRO A 95 4.09 -38.01 8.21
N VAL A 96 4.51 -36.84 8.69
CA VAL A 96 4.35 -35.55 8.02
C VAL A 96 5.70 -35.07 7.51
N TYR A 97 5.80 -34.89 6.19
CA TYR A 97 7.01 -34.41 5.54
C TYR A 97 6.84 -32.95 5.12
N ARG A 98 7.66 -32.07 5.67
CA ARG A 98 7.68 -30.64 5.33
C ARG A 98 8.96 -30.30 4.58
N PHE A 99 8.85 -29.34 3.66
CA PHE A 99 10.05 -28.78 3.03
C PHE A 99 10.92 -28.05 4.06
N ALA A 100 12.23 -27.99 3.81
CA ALA A 100 13.09 -27.07 4.55
C ALA A 100 12.60 -25.62 4.36
N GLN A 101 12.72 -24.79 5.39
CA GLN A 101 12.18 -23.42 5.37
C GLN A 101 12.79 -22.54 4.27
N ASP A 102 14.01 -22.84 3.86
CA ASP A 102 14.76 -22.14 2.82
C ASP A 102 14.66 -22.84 1.45
N ASN A 103 13.88 -23.91 1.31
CA ASN A 103 13.86 -24.70 0.09
C ASN A 103 13.37 -23.91 -1.13
N PHE A 104 12.61 -22.83 -0.98
CA PHE A 104 12.08 -22.05 -2.10
C PHE A 104 12.55 -20.59 -2.04
N SER A 105 13.11 -20.10 -3.14
CA SER A 105 13.38 -18.68 -3.37
C SER A 105 12.38 -18.12 -4.38
N LEU A 106 11.65 -17.08 -3.98
CA LEU A 106 10.66 -16.40 -4.81
C LEU A 106 11.15 -15.01 -5.22
N SER A 107 11.22 -14.74 -6.51
CA SER A 107 11.57 -13.45 -7.10
C SER A 107 10.38 -12.89 -7.87
N ILE A 108 10.07 -11.61 -7.66
CA ILE A 108 8.91 -10.95 -8.27
C ILE A 108 9.39 -9.75 -9.09
N THR A 109 8.86 -9.63 -10.30
CA THR A 109 9.03 -8.46 -11.17
C THR A 109 7.69 -7.75 -11.29
N SER A 110 7.66 -6.47 -10.88
CA SER A 110 6.48 -5.61 -11.04
C SER A 110 6.33 -5.13 -12.49
N GLU A 111 5.15 -4.64 -12.85
CA GLU A 111 4.91 -4.11 -14.18
C GLU A 111 5.83 -2.91 -14.48
N SER A 112 6.26 -2.79 -15.73
CA SER A 112 7.04 -1.62 -16.17
C SER A 112 6.21 -0.35 -16.21
N CYS A 113 4.90 -0.49 -16.45
CA CYS A 113 3.91 0.57 -16.57
C CYS A 113 2.52 0.00 -16.36
N ARG A 114 1.59 0.84 -15.90
CA ARG A 114 0.19 0.46 -15.71
C ARG A 114 -0.42 -0.18 -16.96
N GLY A 115 -0.96 -1.38 -16.80
CA GLY A 115 -1.72 -2.11 -17.82
C GLY A 115 -0.89 -2.74 -18.93
N ASN A 116 0.44 -2.79 -18.78
CA ASN A 116 1.30 -3.55 -19.70
C ASN A 116 1.17 -5.05 -19.49
N ASN A 117 0.79 -5.47 -18.27
CA ASN A 117 0.72 -6.85 -17.84
C ASN A 117 2.03 -7.58 -18.14
N ASP A 118 3.18 -6.98 -17.84
CA ASP A 118 4.50 -7.52 -18.08
C ASP A 118 5.25 -7.90 -16.79
N GLY A 119 4.52 -7.96 -15.67
CA GLY A 119 5.01 -8.52 -14.42
C GLY A 119 5.35 -10.00 -14.53
N GLY A 120 6.08 -10.50 -13.55
CA GLY A 120 6.50 -11.90 -13.54
C GLY A 120 6.87 -12.43 -12.17
N ILE A 121 6.83 -13.76 -12.06
CA ILE A 121 7.20 -14.52 -10.88
C ILE A 121 8.21 -15.58 -11.30
N GLU A 122 9.31 -15.67 -10.56
CA GLU A 122 10.31 -16.71 -10.69
C GLU A 122 10.45 -17.43 -9.35
N LEU A 123 10.36 -18.76 -9.40
CA LEU A 123 10.45 -19.65 -8.26
C LEU A 123 11.62 -20.60 -8.48
N ALA A 124 12.56 -20.62 -7.55
CA ALA A 124 13.74 -21.48 -7.61
C ALA A 124 13.84 -22.33 -6.32
N PRO A 125 13.66 -23.67 -6.41
CA PRO A 125 13.89 -24.54 -5.28
C PRO A 125 15.38 -24.84 -5.06
N ILE A 126 15.78 -25.16 -3.82
CA ILE A 126 17.13 -25.65 -3.50
C ILE A 126 17.25 -27.14 -3.80
N ALA A 127 16.29 -27.95 -3.34
CA ALA A 127 16.26 -29.38 -3.62
C ALA A 127 15.64 -29.65 -5.01
N ILE A 128 16.23 -30.60 -5.73
CA ILE A 128 15.67 -31.08 -7.01
C ILE A 128 14.71 -32.23 -6.69
N LEU A 129 13.42 -31.95 -6.81
CA LEU A 129 12.32 -32.90 -6.58
C LEU A 129 11.30 -32.76 -7.72
N ASP A 130 10.31 -33.67 -7.79
CA ASP A 130 9.18 -33.51 -8.69
C ASP A 130 8.14 -32.61 -8.02
N TYR A 131 8.08 -31.34 -8.41
CA TYR A 131 7.16 -30.35 -7.87
C TYR A 131 5.96 -30.11 -8.79
N SER A 132 4.85 -29.70 -8.19
CA SER A 132 3.70 -29.10 -8.86
C SER A 132 3.36 -27.78 -8.20
N VAL A 133 3.22 -26.71 -9.00
CA VAL A 133 2.78 -25.39 -8.56
C VAL A 133 1.40 -25.10 -9.11
N ASN A 134 0.53 -24.64 -8.22
CA ASN A 134 -0.76 -24.07 -8.56
C ASN A 134 -0.71 -22.55 -8.33
N VAL A 135 -0.86 -21.76 -9.39
CA VAL A 135 -0.86 -20.30 -9.33
C VAL A 135 -2.26 -19.78 -9.58
N THR A 136 -2.80 -19.02 -8.63
CA THR A 136 -4.10 -18.34 -8.77
C THR A 136 -3.95 -16.84 -8.57
N GLY A 137 -4.68 -16.04 -9.37
CA GLY A 137 -4.62 -14.59 -9.30
C GLY A 137 -5.46 -13.92 -10.40
N PRO A 138 -5.33 -12.60 -10.60
CA PRO A 138 -6.06 -11.87 -11.64
C PRO A 138 -5.85 -12.49 -13.03
N GLY A 139 -6.91 -13.08 -13.59
CA GLY A 139 -6.88 -13.70 -14.91
C GLY A 139 -6.01 -14.97 -15.03
N THR A 140 -5.50 -15.49 -13.91
CA THR A 140 -4.56 -16.62 -13.89
C THR A 140 -5.09 -17.74 -12.98
N ASN A 141 -5.15 -18.95 -13.52
CA ASN A 141 -5.37 -20.19 -12.78
C ASN A 141 -4.63 -21.30 -13.52
N LEU A 142 -3.41 -21.60 -13.09
CA LEU A 142 -2.50 -22.52 -13.76
C LEU A 142 -2.02 -23.57 -12.77
N ASN A 143 -1.90 -24.81 -13.26
CA ASN A 143 -1.26 -25.89 -12.53
C ASN A 143 -0.18 -26.50 -13.44
N GLU A 144 1.08 -26.41 -13.03
CA GLU A 144 2.23 -26.85 -13.81
C GLU A 144 3.23 -27.60 -12.95
N ASN A 145 4.03 -28.46 -13.59
CA ASN A 145 5.05 -29.25 -12.92
C ASN A 145 6.45 -28.71 -13.25
N PHE A 146 7.35 -28.76 -12.28
CA PHE A 146 8.73 -28.32 -12.43
C PHE A 146 9.66 -29.08 -11.48
N THR A 147 10.97 -28.98 -11.70
CA THR A 147 11.96 -29.70 -10.88
C THR A 147 13.08 -28.83 -10.33
N SER A 148 13.51 -27.83 -11.10
CA SER A 148 14.66 -26.98 -10.78
C SER A 148 14.36 -25.49 -10.86
N GLY A 149 13.17 -25.11 -11.32
CA GLY A 149 12.71 -23.74 -11.35
C GLY A 149 11.42 -23.59 -12.14
N TYR A 150 10.68 -22.54 -11.87
CA TYR A 150 9.43 -22.19 -12.52
C TYR A 150 9.39 -20.68 -12.79
N THR A 151 8.95 -20.29 -13.98
CA THR A 151 8.79 -18.88 -14.35
C THR A 151 7.42 -18.65 -14.95
N LEU A 152 6.79 -17.57 -14.52
CA LEU A 152 5.52 -17.09 -15.04
C LEU A 152 5.67 -15.61 -15.38
N SER A 153 5.37 -15.26 -16.63
CA SER A 153 5.50 -13.90 -17.15
C SER A 153 4.16 -13.40 -17.69
N ASN A 154 4.13 -12.13 -18.06
CA ASN A 154 2.96 -11.44 -18.60
C ASN A 154 1.81 -11.33 -17.59
N LEU A 155 2.15 -11.05 -16.34
CA LEU A 155 1.18 -10.90 -15.26
C LEU A 155 0.80 -9.44 -15.07
N SER A 156 -0.49 -9.21 -14.85
CA SER A 156 -1.01 -7.90 -14.43
C SER A 156 -0.72 -7.65 -12.96
N ALA A 157 -0.79 -6.39 -12.54
CA ALA A 157 -0.70 -5.99 -11.17
C ALA A 157 -1.82 -6.62 -10.35
N GLY A 158 -1.47 -7.04 -9.14
CA GLY A 158 -2.36 -7.72 -8.23
C GLY A 158 -1.65 -8.78 -7.40
N THR A 159 -2.45 -9.51 -6.64
CA THR A 159 -1.98 -10.51 -5.69
C THR A 159 -2.18 -11.91 -6.28
N TYR A 160 -1.11 -12.70 -6.26
CA TYR A 160 -1.07 -14.08 -6.74
C TYR A 160 -0.76 -15.01 -5.59
N GLU A 161 -1.48 -16.12 -5.50
CA GLU A 161 -1.21 -17.20 -4.56
C GLU A 161 -0.54 -18.35 -5.31
N LEU A 162 0.59 -18.84 -4.79
CA LEU A 162 1.38 -19.93 -5.34
C LEU A 162 1.43 -21.06 -4.33
N CYS A 163 0.67 -22.13 -4.57
CA CYS A 163 0.70 -23.33 -3.74
C CYS A 163 1.55 -24.41 -4.40
N ILE A 164 2.62 -24.82 -3.72
CA ILE A 164 3.62 -25.76 -4.22
C ILE A 164 3.52 -27.06 -3.43
N SER A 165 3.41 -28.15 -4.15
CA SER A 165 3.50 -29.52 -3.66
C SER A 165 4.70 -30.21 -4.29
N GLY A 166 5.20 -31.29 -3.69
CA GLY A 166 6.35 -32.01 -4.24
C GLY A 166 6.55 -33.40 -3.68
N THR A 167 7.32 -34.22 -4.40
CA THR A 167 7.64 -35.59 -4.04
C THR A 167 9.04 -35.98 -4.55
N ASP A 168 9.70 -36.90 -3.86
CA ASP A 168 10.92 -37.58 -4.35
C ASP A 168 10.61 -38.97 -4.97
N GLY A 169 9.32 -39.29 -5.13
CA GLY A 169 8.82 -40.59 -5.59
C GLY A 169 8.52 -41.59 -4.47
N ALA A 170 9.04 -41.38 -3.25
CA ALA A 170 8.76 -42.21 -2.09
C ALA A 170 7.89 -41.48 -1.05
N VAL A 171 8.17 -40.20 -0.82
CA VAL A 171 7.42 -39.36 0.12
C VAL A 171 6.74 -38.21 -0.60
N THR A 172 5.57 -37.81 -0.11
CA THR A 172 4.88 -36.60 -0.55
C THR A 172 5.00 -35.56 0.54
N TYR A 173 5.48 -34.38 0.17
CA TYR A 173 5.63 -33.26 1.08
C TYR A 173 4.33 -32.46 1.15
N GLU A 174 4.06 -31.90 2.31
CA GLU A 174 2.92 -31.01 2.50
C GLU A 174 3.01 -29.77 1.61
N THR A 175 1.86 -29.36 1.08
CA THR A 175 1.76 -28.17 0.26
C THR A 175 2.09 -26.91 1.06
N VAL A 176 2.94 -26.06 0.50
CA VAL A 176 3.23 -24.73 1.03
C VAL A 176 2.70 -23.67 0.08
N CYS A 177 2.09 -22.61 0.59
CA CYS A 177 1.56 -21.53 -0.23
C CYS A 177 2.27 -20.20 0.08
N PHE A 178 2.55 -19.44 -0.98
CA PHE A 178 3.16 -18.11 -0.93
C PHE A 178 2.25 -17.08 -1.57
N GLU A 179 2.28 -15.85 -1.05
CA GLU A 179 1.63 -14.69 -1.66
C GLU A 179 2.68 -13.84 -2.39
N ALA A 180 2.43 -13.57 -3.67
CA ALA A 180 3.23 -12.69 -4.50
C ALA A 180 2.42 -11.46 -4.92
N VAL A 181 2.92 -10.26 -4.62
CA VAL A 181 2.26 -9.00 -4.97
C VAL A 181 3.01 -8.35 -6.12
N ILE A 182 2.38 -8.30 -7.30
CA ILE A 182 2.87 -7.58 -8.47
C ILE A 182 2.28 -6.18 -8.42
N THR A 183 3.15 -5.17 -8.41
CA THR A 183 2.74 -3.76 -8.39
C THR A 183 2.85 -3.13 -9.78
N GLU A 184 2.23 -1.98 -9.96
CA GLU A 184 2.39 -1.11 -11.13
C GLU A 184 2.79 0.30 -10.67
N PRO A 185 3.48 1.09 -11.51
CA PRO A 185 3.84 2.46 -11.17
C PRO A 185 2.60 3.36 -10.97
N ASP A 186 2.65 4.19 -9.93
CA ASP A 186 1.60 5.19 -9.66
C ASP A 186 1.51 6.22 -10.80
N PRO A 187 0.31 6.76 -11.09
CA PRO A 187 0.17 7.86 -12.04
C PRO A 187 0.81 9.14 -11.50
N LEU A 188 1.28 10.01 -12.40
CA LEU A 188 1.71 11.36 -12.04
C LEU A 188 0.50 12.15 -11.54
N ASP A 189 0.60 12.69 -10.33
CA ASP A 189 -0.38 13.62 -9.77
C ASP A 189 0.30 14.95 -9.43
N VAL A 190 -0.33 16.03 -9.86
CA VAL A 190 0.19 17.40 -9.74
C VAL A 190 -0.91 18.30 -9.23
N ASN A 191 -0.72 18.79 -8.01
CA ASN A 191 -1.57 19.83 -7.44
C ASN A 191 -0.83 21.18 -7.48
N ALA A 192 -1.30 22.07 -8.32
CA ALA A 192 -0.70 23.38 -8.55
C ALA A 192 -1.50 24.49 -7.83
N VAL A 193 -0.84 25.21 -6.93
CA VAL A 193 -1.42 26.27 -6.11
C VAL A 193 -0.79 27.61 -6.50
N LEU A 194 -1.60 28.48 -7.09
CA LEU A 194 -1.18 29.83 -7.47
C LEU A 194 -1.20 30.76 -6.25
N SER A 195 -0.16 31.57 -6.07
CA SER A 195 -0.08 32.56 -4.99
C SER A 195 -1.18 33.63 -5.12
N ALA A 196 -1.50 34.29 -4.00
CA ALA A 196 -2.56 35.29 -3.96
C ALA A 196 -2.29 36.53 -4.82
N ASP A 197 -1.02 36.82 -5.16
CA ASP A 197 -0.62 37.87 -6.09
C ASP A 197 -0.46 37.35 -7.53
N GLY A 198 -0.39 36.03 -7.74
CA GLY A 198 -0.28 35.38 -9.04
C GLY A 198 1.14 35.37 -9.60
N SER A 199 2.14 35.70 -8.76
CA SER A 199 3.55 35.76 -9.15
C SER A 199 4.27 34.43 -8.97
N GLU A 200 3.79 33.56 -8.09
CA GLU A 200 4.41 32.29 -7.74
C GLU A 200 3.41 31.14 -7.92
N LEU A 201 3.92 29.99 -8.35
CA LEU A 201 3.16 28.75 -8.48
C LEU A 201 3.84 27.67 -7.64
N THR A 202 3.14 27.16 -6.63
CA THR A 202 3.62 26.04 -5.82
C THR A 202 3.03 24.74 -6.32
N LEU A 203 3.88 23.81 -6.72
CA LEU A 203 3.50 22.48 -7.17
C LEU A 203 3.70 21.48 -6.03
N ASN A 204 2.70 20.65 -5.78
CA ASN A 204 2.80 19.45 -4.97
C ASN A 204 2.71 18.25 -5.90
N LEU A 205 3.71 17.38 -5.86
CA LEU A 205 3.97 16.34 -6.84
C LEU A 205 3.92 14.97 -6.14
N SER A 206 3.28 14.00 -6.79
CA SER A 206 3.36 12.60 -6.37
C SER A 206 3.32 11.66 -7.58
N GLY A 207 3.67 10.40 -7.32
CA GLY A 207 3.70 9.34 -8.34
C GLY A 207 5.09 9.03 -8.89
N SER A 208 6.14 9.83 -8.65
CA SER A 208 7.49 9.51 -9.14
C SER A 208 8.61 9.93 -8.18
N SER A 209 9.79 9.34 -8.36
CA SER A 209 11.01 9.74 -7.64
C SER A 209 11.76 10.89 -8.33
N LEU A 210 11.43 11.20 -9.58
CA LEU A 210 12.07 12.26 -10.37
C LEU A 210 11.06 12.94 -11.28
N TYR A 211 10.96 14.26 -11.16
CA TYR A 211 10.07 15.10 -11.96
C TYR A 211 10.87 15.98 -12.92
N ASN A 212 10.33 16.13 -14.12
CA ASN A 212 10.78 17.02 -15.18
C ASN A 212 9.75 18.15 -15.30
N ILE A 213 10.12 19.35 -14.87
CA ILE A 213 9.24 20.52 -14.83
C ILE A 213 9.74 21.52 -15.86
N GLU A 214 8.93 21.80 -16.85
CA GLU A 214 9.21 22.75 -17.92
C GLU A 214 8.30 23.97 -17.75
N LEU A 215 8.87 25.13 -17.42
CA LEU A 215 8.17 26.40 -17.32
C LEU A 215 8.66 27.34 -18.42
N ASN A 216 7.78 27.78 -19.32
CA ASN A 216 8.12 28.65 -20.46
C ASN A 216 9.27 28.12 -21.34
N GLY A 217 9.41 26.80 -21.43
CA GLY A 217 10.48 26.13 -22.18
C GLY A 217 11.79 25.92 -21.38
N LEU A 218 11.87 26.39 -20.14
CA LEU A 218 13.00 26.12 -19.24
C LEU A 218 12.74 24.86 -18.43
N LEU A 219 13.55 23.83 -18.66
CA LEU A 219 13.49 22.56 -17.95
C LEU A 219 14.24 22.60 -16.62
N THR A 220 13.58 22.18 -15.56
CA THR A 220 14.12 21.95 -14.21
C THR A 220 13.79 20.53 -13.78
N GLN A 221 14.75 19.84 -13.15
CA GLN A 221 14.53 18.51 -12.59
C GLN A 221 14.56 18.58 -11.06
N THR A 222 13.68 17.84 -10.41
CA THR A 222 13.64 17.75 -8.95
C THR A 222 13.22 16.36 -8.48
N THR A 223 13.75 15.94 -7.34
CA THR A 223 13.31 14.74 -6.59
C THR A 223 12.41 15.10 -5.41
N GLU A 224 12.26 16.40 -5.11
CA GLU A 224 11.39 16.88 -4.04
C GLU A 224 9.92 16.84 -4.47
N ASN A 225 9.04 16.53 -3.52
CA ASN A 225 7.59 16.49 -3.77
C ASN A 225 6.94 17.87 -3.79
N THR A 226 7.68 18.94 -3.47
CA THR A 226 7.18 20.31 -3.51
C THR A 226 8.22 21.24 -4.11
N ILE A 227 7.77 22.14 -4.97
CA ILE A 227 8.59 23.19 -5.58
C ILE A 227 7.76 24.44 -5.86
N THR A 228 8.36 25.60 -5.61
CA THR A 228 7.78 26.90 -5.94
C THR A 228 8.50 27.48 -7.15
N LEU A 229 7.72 27.93 -8.13
CA LEU A 229 8.19 28.49 -9.39
C LEU A 229 7.75 29.94 -9.50
N ASP A 230 8.66 30.82 -9.90
CA ASP A 230 8.34 32.20 -10.23
C ASP A 230 7.74 32.26 -11.64
N LEU A 231 6.59 32.92 -11.78
CA LEU A 231 5.92 33.13 -13.06
C LEU A 231 6.38 34.44 -13.70
N ASP A 232 6.69 34.41 -14.98
CA ASP A 232 6.96 35.62 -15.77
C ASP A 232 5.68 36.43 -15.97
N LYS A 233 5.80 37.75 -16.16
CA LYS A 233 4.64 38.58 -16.51
C LYS A 233 4.05 38.14 -17.86
N GLY A 234 2.75 37.85 -17.89
CA GLY A 234 2.05 37.34 -19.06
C GLY A 234 1.54 35.90 -18.87
N PRO A 235 1.23 35.20 -19.98
CA PRO A 235 0.91 33.78 -19.94
C PRO A 235 2.19 32.96 -19.69
N ASN A 236 2.08 31.95 -18.85
CA ASN A 236 3.13 31.00 -18.51
C ASN A 236 2.64 29.60 -18.80
N THR A 237 3.38 28.84 -19.59
CA THR A 237 3.05 27.44 -19.91
C THR A 237 3.86 26.52 -19.01
N LEU A 238 3.17 25.70 -18.22
CA LEU A 238 3.76 24.70 -17.35
C LEU A 238 3.51 23.31 -17.91
N ARG A 239 4.57 22.53 -18.05
CA ARG A 239 4.49 21.10 -18.34
C ARG A 239 5.27 20.32 -17.30
N VAL A 240 4.62 19.36 -16.64
CA VAL A 240 5.25 18.44 -15.69
C VAL A 240 5.16 17.02 -16.23
N SER A 241 6.27 16.31 -16.21
CA SER A 241 6.39 14.92 -16.62
C SER A 241 7.36 14.18 -15.72
N THR A 242 7.45 12.86 -15.85
CA THR A 242 8.40 12.04 -15.10
C THR A 242 9.40 11.39 -16.05
N ASN A 243 10.30 10.56 -15.53
CA ASN A 243 11.16 9.70 -16.34
C ASN A 243 10.41 8.49 -16.95
N LEU A 244 9.16 8.25 -16.53
CA LEU A 244 8.36 7.12 -16.98
C LEU A 244 7.15 7.61 -17.81
N PRO A 245 7.18 7.43 -19.16
CA PRO A 245 6.19 8.03 -20.04
C PRO A 245 4.72 7.67 -19.77
N CYS A 246 4.45 6.49 -19.19
CA CYS A 246 3.10 6.03 -18.91
C CYS A 246 2.46 6.68 -17.68
N GLN A 247 3.22 7.39 -16.84
CA GLN A 247 2.67 8.09 -15.68
C GLN A 247 1.85 9.32 -16.09
N GLY A 248 1.95 9.73 -17.35
CA GLY A 248 1.22 10.86 -17.92
C GLY A 248 2.02 12.15 -17.90
N ILE A 249 1.36 13.20 -18.36
CA ILE A 249 1.91 14.55 -18.43
C ILE A 249 0.83 15.49 -17.89
N PHE A 250 1.24 16.42 -17.04
CA PHE A 250 0.42 17.55 -16.62
C PHE A 250 0.82 18.77 -17.46
N ASP A 251 -0.14 19.41 -18.13
CA ASP A 251 0.10 20.55 -19.01
C ASP A 251 -0.99 21.61 -18.76
N GLU A 252 -0.58 22.78 -18.28
CA GLU A 252 -1.47 23.86 -17.88
C GLU A 252 -0.87 25.23 -18.20
N THR A 253 -1.73 26.24 -18.30
CA THR A 253 -1.29 27.63 -18.52
C THR A 253 -1.75 28.53 -17.38
N TYR A 254 -0.81 29.27 -16.80
CA TYR A 254 -1.05 30.22 -15.71
C TYR A 254 -0.79 31.65 -16.17
N PHE A 255 -1.53 32.61 -15.63
CA PHE A 255 -1.40 34.02 -16.01
C PHE A 255 -0.93 34.87 -14.83
N ASN A 256 0.23 35.53 -14.99
CA ASN A 256 0.74 36.51 -14.04
C ASN A 256 0.68 37.91 -14.67
N GLY A 257 -0.30 38.72 -14.29
CA GLY A 257 -0.38 40.09 -14.77
C GLY A 257 -1.47 40.91 -14.10
N ASP A 258 -1.18 42.19 -13.87
CA ASP A 258 -2.10 43.16 -13.28
C ASP A 258 -3.08 43.76 -14.31
N SER A 259 -2.84 43.46 -15.58
CA SER A 259 -3.41 44.15 -16.74
C SER A 259 -4.08 43.16 -17.68
N ALA A 260 -5.15 43.58 -18.36
CA ALA A 260 -5.93 42.68 -19.20
C ALA A 260 -5.21 42.31 -20.49
N LEU A 261 -5.25 41.02 -20.85
CA LEU A 261 -4.82 40.53 -22.16
C LEU A 261 -6.00 40.41 -23.11
N ILE A 262 -5.69 40.57 -24.39
CA ILE A 262 -6.63 40.37 -25.50
C ILE A 262 -6.01 39.38 -26.48
N PHE A 263 -6.64 38.23 -26.67
CA PHE A 263 -6.15 37.16 -27.56
C PHE A 263 -7.31 36.39 -28.23
N PRO A 264 -7.11 35.73 -29.37
CA PRO A 264 -5.95 35.88 -30.25
C PRO A 264 -5.92 37.30 -30.84
N ASN A 265 -4.71 37.84 -31.02
CA ASN A 265 -4.50 39.12 -31.67
C ASN A 265 -3.34 38.96 -32.67
N PRO A 266 -3.59 38.90 -33.99
CA PRO A 266 -4.85 39.21 -34.67
C PRO A 266 -5.97 38.17 -34.47
N THR A 267 -7.22 38.63 -34.44
CA THR A 267 -8.43 37.79 -34.36
C THR A 267 -9.09 37.60 -35.74
N VAL A 268 -9.86 36.52 -35.88
CA VAL A 268 -10.70 36.23 -37.06
C VAL A 268 -12.18 36.24 -36.69
N ASN A 269 -12.63 35.38 -35.79
CA ASN A 269 -14.05 35.29 -35.41
C ASN A 269 -14.30 35.79 -34.00
N GLU A 270 -13.38 35.60 -33.06
CA GLU A 270 -13.57 36.00 -31.67
C GLU A 270 -12.26 36.39 -31.01
N PHE A 271 -12.35 37.26 -30.00
CA PHE A 271 -11.25 37.45 -29.06
C PHE A 271 -11.76 37.34 -27.62
N SER A 272 -10.86 36.93 -26.76
CA SER A 272 -11.00 36.84 -25.32
C SER A 272 -10.31 38.01 -24.66
N VAL A 273 -10.97 38.59 -23.66
CA VAL A 273 -10.35 39.42 -22.63
C VAL A 273 -10.06 38.53 -21.43
N ALA A 274 -8.80 38.39 -21.04
CA ALA A 274 -8.42 37.58 -19.89
C ALA A 274 -7.67 38.39 -18.84
N MET A 275 -7.96 38.08 -17.58
CA MET A 275 -7.35 38.65 -16.39
C MET A 275 -7.34 37.61 -15.28
N LYS A 276 -6.47 37.79 -14.28
CA LYS A 276 -6.43 36.98 -13.06
C LYS A 276 -7.82 36.76 -12.45
N GLN A 277 -8.62 37.82 -12.38
CA GLN A 277 -10.03 37.78 -12.06
C GLN A 277 -10.71 38.96 -12.76
N LEU A 278 -11.67 38.68 -13.64
CA LEU A 278 -12.41 39.76 -14.28
C LEU A 278 -13.31 40.44 -13.23
N PRO A 279 -13.30 41.78 -13.15
CA PRO A 279 -14.19 42.48 -12.24
C PRO A 279 -15.64 42.26 -12.66
N THR A 280 -16.52 42.03 -11.69
CA THR A 280 -17.96 41.91 -11.94
C THR A 280 -18.48 43.20 -12.57
N GLY A 281 -19.17 43.10 -13.70
CA GLY A 281 -19.67 44.27 -14.42
C GLY A 281 -18.62 45.00 -15.27
N LEU A 282 -17.58 44.32 -15.74
CA LEU A 282 -16.59 44.87 -16.67
C LEU A 282 -17.26 45.40 -17.95
N ASP A 283 -17.08 46.69 -18.23
CA ASP A 283 -17.49 47.31 -19.50
C ASP A 283 -16.33 47.23 -20.51
N VAL A 284 -16.64 46.83 -21.75
CA VAL A 284 -15.69 46.74 -22.86
C VAL A 284 -16.15 47.66 -23.97
N TYR A 285 -15.42 48.75 -24.20
CA TYR A 285 -15.65 49.71 -25.27
C TYR A 285 -14.70 49.43 -26.43
N VAL A 286 -15.23 49.41 -27.65
CA VAL A 286 -14.47 49.14 -28.88
C VAL A 286 -14.47 50.42 -29.70
N TYR A 287 -13.29 50.95 -29.99
CA TYR A 287 -13.11 52.15 -30.82
C TYR A 287 -12.45 51.80 -32.15
N ASP A 288 -12.86 52.47 -33.23
CA ASP A 288 -12.16 52.40 -34.52
C ASP A 288 -10.86 53.21 -34.51
N ILE A 289 -10.09 53.17 -35.61
CA ILE A 289 -8.82 53.91 -35.73
C ILE A 289 -8.99 55.44 -35.70
N GLN A 290 -10.20 55.94 -35.94
CA GLN A 290 -10.53 57.37 -35.83
C GLN A 290 -11.00 57.75 -34.42
N GLY A 291 -11.02 56.81 -33.46
CA GLY A 291 -11.43 57.02 -32.08
C GLY A 291 -12.95 57.09 -31.89
N ARG A 292 -13.75 56.68 -32.88
CA ARG A 292 -15.21 56.63 -32.73
C ARG A 292 -15.60 55.33 -32.05
N LEU A 293 -16.55 55.40 -31.12
CA LEU A 293 -17.10 54.22 -30.46
C LEU A 293 -17.84 53.36 -31.49
N PHE A 294 -17.34 52.15 -31.72
CA PHE A 294 -17.87 51.16 -32.64
C PHE A 294 -18.91 50.26 -31.95
N ARG A 295 -18.53 49.66 -30.81
CA ARG A 295 -19.41 48.79 -30.00
C ARG A 295 -19.10 48.90 -28.51
N GLN A 296 -20.04 48.48 -27.69
CA GLN A 296 -19.90 48.35 -26.25
C GLN A 296 -20.46 47.00 -25.79
N TYR A 297 -19.77 46.34 -24.88
CA TYR A 297 -20.19 45.11 -24.22
C TYR A 297 -20.09 45.28 -22.70
N ARG A 298 -20.82 44.44 -21.96
CA ARG A 298 -20.73 44.36 -20.50
C ARG A 298 -20.70 42.91 -20.06
N ASN A 299 -19.62 42.50 -19.38
CA ASN A 299 -19.55 41.19 -18.77
C ASN A 299 -20.31 41.21 -17.44
N THR A 300 -21.29 40.32 -17.29
CA THR A 300 -22.05 40.13 -16.04
C THR A 300 -21.72 38.81 -15.34
N GLY A 301 -20.88 37.96 -15.95
CA GLY A 301 -20.43 36.70 -15.36
C GLY A 301 -19.19 36.87 -14.48
N GLU A 302 -18.93 35.85 -13.67
CA GLU A 302 -17.69 35.68 -12.89
C GLU A 302 -16.74 34.73 -13.62
N GLY A 303 -15.43 34.99 -13.57
CA GLY A 303 -14.41 34.16 -14.22
C GLY A 303 -13.12 34.89 -14.53
N SER A 304 -12.19 34.19 -15.19
CA SER A 304 -10.90 34.71 -15.65
C SER A 304 -10.89 35.15 -17.11
N GLU A 305 -11.94 34.84 -17.88
CA GLU A 305 -12.02 35.07 -19.33
C GLU A 305 -13.42 35.57 -19.77
N TYR A 306 -13.45 36.52 -20.71
CA TYR A 306 -14.67 37.01 -21.36
C TYR A 306 -14.48 37.04 -22.88
N LYS A 307 -15.27 36.23 -23.60
CA LYS A 307 -15.20 36.08 -25.05
C LYS A 307 -16.14 37.05 -25.76
N ILE A 308 -15.65 37.67 -26.83
CA ILE A 308 -16.38 38.63 -27.67
C ILE A 308 -16.30 38.15 -29.12
N ASP A 309 -17.48 37.92 -29.71
CA ASP A 309 -17.62 37.61 -31.13
C ASP A 309 -17.39 38.87 -31.99
N THR A 310 -16.57 38.68 -33.01
CA THR A 310 -16.11 39.66 -34.00
C THR A 310 -16.38 39.23 -35.43
N SER A 311 -17.12 38.14 -35.65
CA SER A 311 -17.38 37.59 -36.99
C SER A 311 -17.97 38.64 -37.95
N ASP A 312 -18.81 39.54 -37.44
CA ASP A 312 -19.45 40.63 -38.20
C ASP A 312 -18.62 41.93 -38.26
N TRP A 313 -17.39 41.93 -37.73
CA TRP A 313 -16.56 43.14 -37.69
C TRP A 313 -15.75 43.25 -39.00
N PRO A 314 -15.71 44.44 -39.63
CA PRO A 314 -14.80 44.69 -40.74
C PRO A 314 -13.34 44.48 -40.32
N SER A 315 -12.54 43.93 -41.23
CA SER A 315 -11.09 43.84 -41.07
C SER A 315 -10.50 45.23 -40.82
N GLY A 316 -9.62 45.33 -39.84
CA GLY A 316 -9.11 46.64 -39.40
C GLY A 316 -8.47 46.59 -38.02
N MET A 317 -8.03 47.75 -37.55
CA MET A 317 -7.48 47.93 -36.23
C MET A 317 -8.51 48.59 -35.31
N TYR A 318 -8.62 48.07 -34.11
CA TYR A 318 -9.53 48.56 -33.07
C TYR A 318 -8.77 48.81 -31.78
N PHE A 319 -9.27 49.74 -30.96
CA PHE A 319 -8.83 49.96 -29.59
C PHE A 319 -9.92 49.50 -28.63
N ILE A 320 -9.59 48.52 -27.80
CA ILE A 320 -10.48 47.92 -26.81
C ILE A 320 -10.17 48.58 -25.46
N ASN A 321 -11.07 49.41 -24.96
CA ASN A 321 -10.97 50.00 -23.63
C ASN A 321 -11.80 49.18 -22.63
N LEU A 322 -11.17 48.77 -21.55
CA LEU A 322 -11.70 47.91 -20.51
C LEU A 322 -11.88 48.75 -19.25
N LYS A 323 -13.12 48.84 -18.77
CA LYS A 323 -13.48 49.73 -17.68
C LYS A 323 -14.26 48.99 -16.60
N GLY A 324 -13.70 48.92 -15.40
CA GLY A 324 -14.30 48.34 -14.20
C GLY A 324 -14.19 49.30 -13.01
N LYS A 325 -14.51 48.81 -11.80
CA LYS A 325 -14.48 49.64 -10.57
C LYS A 325 -13.11 50.26 -10.28
N SER A 326 -12.03 49.52 -10.54
CA SER A 326 -10.63 49.94 -10.35
C SER A 326 -9.76 49.70 -11.58
N LEU A 327 -10.37 49.34 -12.72
CA LEU A 327 -9.69 49.02 -13.98
C LEU A 327 -10.06 50.05 -15.04
N ASN A 328 -9.06 50.63 -15.71
CA ASN A 328 -9.26 51.45 -16.90
C ASN A 328 -8.05 51.30 -17.81
N GLU A 329 -8.14 50.40 -18.79
CA GLU A 329 -7.02 50.05 -19.66
C GLU A 329 -7.44 49.99 -21.12
N THR A 330 -6.54 50.35 -22.04
CA THR A 330 -6.79 50.23 -23.47
C THR A 330 -5.81 49.24 -24.09
N ARG A 331 -6.30 48.40 -25.01
CA ARG A 331 -5.53 47.41 -25.77
C ARG A 331 -5.83 47.54 -27.25
N LYS A 332 -4.82 47.32 -28.08
CA LYS A 332 -4.98 47.29 -29.53
C LYS A 332 -5.39 45.88 -29.98
N LEU A 333 -6.37 45.78 -30.85
CA LEU A 333 -6.82 44.55 -31.50
C LEU A 333 -6.72 44.70 -33.02
N ILE A 334 -6.24 43.66 -33.70
CA ILE A 334 -6.22 43.58 -35.16
C ILE A 334 -7.24 42.53 -35.59
N LYS A 335 -8.28 42.92 -36.33
CA LYS A 335 -9.25 42.02 -36.97
C LYS A 335 -8.78 41.71 -38.40
N ARG A 336 -8.66 40.42 -38.71
CA ARG A 336 -8.41 39.93 -40.07
C ARG A 336 -9.72 39.78 -40.83
#